data_AF-A0A3C1RU71-F1
#
_entry.id   AF-A0A3C1RU71-F1
#
_cell.length_a   1.000
_cell.length_b   1.000
_cell.length_c   1.000
_cell.angle_alpha   90.00
_cell.angle_beta   90.00
_cell.angle_gamma   90.00
#
_symmetry.space_group_name_H-M   'P 1'
#
loop_
_entity.id
_entity.type
_entity.pdbx_description
1 polymer ?
#
loop_
_entity_poly.entity_id
_entity_poly.type
_entity_poly.pdbx_seq_one_letter_code
_entity_poly.pdbx_strand_id
1 'polypeptide(L)'
;MLNNIRLLLQACQNLNIDYEILHDHENLIKIKLDKNYYFCNYSTPFVNQSVFKILKDKEYTYSILKGKIKIPKTSGFLSPFCDEKYQEYLKFKTIPDIAQEIERIFPFPVIVKRNSGASGHNVFLCKSFEEIETALTTIFNI
;
A
#
# COMPACT_ATOMS: atom_id res chain seq x y z
N MET A 1 3.47 11.24 21.19
CA MET A 1 2.65 11.72 20.05
C MET A 1 3.33 11.48 18.70
N LEU A 2 2.58 11.08 17.66
CA LEU A 2 3.07 11.05 16.27
C LEU A 2 3.25 12.46 15.72
N ASN A 3 4.25 12.68 14.84
CA ASN A 3 4.55 14.00 14.28
C ASN A 3 3.38 14.61 13.49
N ASN A 4 2.63 13.81 12.74
CA ASN A 4 1.46 14.31 12.00
C ASN A 4 0.36 14.81 12.94
N ILE A 5 0.14 14.14 14.08
CA ILE A 5 -0.82 14.59 15.10
C ILE A 5 -0.32 15.86 15.77
N ARG A 6 0.97 15.93 16.15
CA ARG A 6 1.56 17.14 16.74
C ARG A 6 1.37 18.36 15.84
N LEU A 7 1.64 18.22 14.54
CA LEU A 7 1.46 19.30 13.56
C LEU A 7 -0.01 19.68 13.37
N LEU A 8 -0.91 18.70 13.41
CA LEU A 8 -2.36 18.94 13.37
C LEU A 8 -2.83 19.77 14.57
N LEU A 9 -2.42 19.40 15.79
CA LEU A 9 -2.77 20.16 17.00
C LEU A 9 -2.20 21.58 16.97
N GLN A 10 -0.95 21.74 16.52
CA GLN A 10 -0.35 23.07 16.33
C GLN A 10 -1.15 23.92 15.34
N ALA A 11 -1.61 23.33 14.24
CA ALA A 11 -2.44 24.04 13.26
C ALA A 11 -3.79 24.45 13.89
N CYS A 12 -4.42 23.58 14.67
CA CYS A 12 -5.65 23.93 15.39
C CYS A 12 -5.43 25.10 16.37
N GLN A 13 -4.34 25.10 17.14
CA GLN A 13 -3.99 26.20 18.04
C GLN A 13 -3.78 27.51 17.28
N ASN A 14 -3.02 27.49 16.18
CA ASN A 14 -2.73 28.69 15.38
C ASN A 14 -3.99 29.26 14.71
N LEU A 15 -4.96 28.41 14.37
CA LEU A 15 -6.20 28.79 13.70
C LEU A 15 -7.37 28.99 14.68
N ASN A 16 -7.14 28.86 15.99
CA ASN A 16 -8.17 28.91 17.02
C ASN A 16 -9.34 27.93 16.75
N ILE A 17 -9.00 26.69 16.38
CA ILE A 17 -9.94 25.58 16.15
C ILE A 17 -9.97 24.67 17.37
N ASP A 18 -11.16 24.39 17.88
CA ASP A 18 -11.35 23.49 19.02
C ASP A 18 -11.01 22.04 18.65
N TYR A 19 -10.30 21.37 19.55
CA TYR A 19 -10.00 19.95 19.45
C TYR A 19 -10.03 19.28 20.82
N GLU A 20 -10.09 17.95 20.80
CA GLU A 20 -10.15 17.10 21.97
C GLU A 20 -9.25 15.88 21.73
N ILE A 21 -8.35 15.59 22.66
CA ILE A 21 -7.56 14.36 22.66
C ILE A 21 -8.40 13.31 23.40
N LEU A 22 -8.81 12.26 22.70
CA LEU A 22 -9.78 11.27 23.22
C LEU A 22 -9.13 10.00 23.79
N HIS A 23 -7.82 9.83 23.64
CA HIS A 23 -7.11 8.62 24.05
C HIS A 23 -5.76 8.98 24.66
N ASP A 24 -5.37 8.26 25.71
CA ASP A 24 -4.20 8.58 26.56
C ASP A 24 -2.87 8.56 25.81
N HIS A 25 -2.80 7.79 24.71
CA HIS A 25 -1.62 7.75 23.84
C HIS A 25 -1.60 8.86 22.77
N GLU A 26 -2.53 9.82 22.85
CA GLU A 26 -2.62 11.01 21.99
C GLU A 26 -2.68 10.70 20.50
N ASN A 27 -3.27 9.55 20.16
CA ASN A 27 -3.35 9.05 18.79
C ASN A 27 -4.79 9.02 18.25
N LEU A 28 -5.77 9.44 19.05
CA LEU A 28 -7.16 9.64 18.66
C LEU A 28 -7.57 11.07 18.99
N ILE A 29 -7.76 11.90 17.96
CA ILE A 29 -8.09 13.32 18.09
C ILE A 29 -9.43 13.59 17.44
N LYS A 30 -10.26 14.38 18.11
CA LYS A 30 -11.49 14.95 17.57
C LYS A 30 -11.30 16.44 17.33
N ILE A 31 -11.52 16.90 16.11
CA ILE A 31 -11.53 18.32 15.74
C ILE A 31 -12.98 18.76 15.54
N LYS A 32 -13.34 19.91 16.11
CA LYS A 32 -14.70 20.46 16.12
C LYS A 32 -14.77 21.63 15.13
N LEU A 33 -15.45 21.42 14.00
CA LEU A 33 -15.75 22.46 12.99
C LEU A 33 -17.27 22.49 12.74
N ASP A 34 -17.71 22.52 11.48
CA ASP A 34 -19.11 22.31 11.08
C ASP A 34 -19.66 20.95 11.52
N LYS A 35 -18.76 19.97 11.65
CA LYS A 35 -18.99 18.66 12.24
C LYS A 35 -17.74 18.19 12.99
N ASN A 36 -17.88 17.05 13.66
CA ASN A 36 -16.76 16.39 14.31
C ASN A 36 -15.95 15.58 13.30
N TYR A 37 -14.64 15.82 13.28
CA TYR A 37 -13.68 15.12 12.45
C TYR A 37 -12.73 14.31 13.34
N TYR A 38 -12.59 13.01 13.05
CA TYR A 38 -11.78 12.11 13.85
C TYR A 38 -10.50 11.73 13.10
N PHE A 39 -9.36 11.97 13.74
CA PHE A 39 -8.04 11.59 13.27
C PHE A 39 -7.51 10.48 14.17
N CYS A 40 -7.05 9.38 13.56
CA CYS A 40 -6.57 8.20 14.30
C CYS A 40 -5.24 7.72 13.72
N ASN A 41 -4.16 7.84 14.49
CA ASN A 41 -2.78 7.60 14.03
C ASN A 41 -2.46 8.40 12.75
N TYR A 42 -2.31 7.72 11.61
CA TYR A 42 -2.09 8.31 10.28
C TYR A 42 -3.38 8.43 9.44
N SER A 43 -4.51 7.95 9.97
CA SER A 43 -5.80 7.95 9.28
C SER A 43 -6.49 9.29 9.43
N THR A 44 -7.04 9.78 8.33
CA THR A 44 -7.77 11.05 8.26
C THR A 44 -9.24 10.80 7.90
N PRO A 45 -10.15 11.71 8.25
CA PRO A 45 -11.58 11.57 7.96
C PRO A 45 -11.95 11.99 6.53
N PHE A 46 -10.98 12.26 5.67
CA PHE A 46 -11.21 12.85 4.34
C PHE A 46 -11.57 11.83 3.27
N VAL A 47 -11.19 10.57 3.46
CA VAL A 47 -11.47 9.49 2.51
C VAL A 47 -12.25 8.37 3.20
N ASN A 48 -13.24 7.83 2.49
CA ASN A 48 -13.98 6.67 2.99
C ASN A 48 -13.12 5.40 2.91
N GLN A 49 -13.57 4.34 3.61
CA GLN A 49 -12.86 3.07 3.70
C GLN A 49 -12.61 2.43 2.33
N SER A 50 -13.57 2.52 1.41
CA SER A 50 -13.48 1.92 0.07
C SER A 50 -12.37 2.58 -0.76
N VAL A 51 -12.32 3.92 -0.77
CA VAL A 51 -11.27 4.69 -1.43
C VAL A 51 -9.92 4.41 -0.80
N PHE A 52 -9.85 4.37 0.53
CA PHE A 52 -8.62 4.05 1.24
C PHE A 52 -8.08 2.66 0.90
N LYS A 53 -8.97 1.66 0.76
CA LYS A 53 -8.61 0.30 0.34
C LYS A 53 -8.04 0.28 -1.07
N ILE A 54 -8.64 1.01 -2.00
CA ILE A 54 -8.15 1.17 -3.37
C ILE A 54 -6.72 1.76 -3.35
N LEU A 55 -6.50 2.85 -2.61
CA LEU A 55 -5.21 3.54 -2.57
C LEU A 55 -4.09 2.69 -1.93
N LYS A 56 -4.44 1.77 -1.02
CA LYS A 56 -3.47 0.84 -0.40
C LYS A 56 -3.13 -0.36 -1.27
N ASP A 57 -3.93 -0.63 -2.29
CA ASP A 57 -3.78 -1.75 -3.20
C ASP A 57 -3.22 -1.26 -4.54
N LYS A 58 -2.00 -1.68 -4.87
CA LYS A 58 -1.29 -1.17 -6.06
C LYS A 58 -1.93 -1.68 -7.35
N GLU A 59 -2.50 -2.89 -7.34
CA GLU A 59 -3.21 -3.46 -8.48
C GLU A 59 -4.54 -2.73 -8.72
N TYR A 60 -5.31 -2.43 -7.67
CA TYR A 60 -6.54 -1.63 -7.82
C TYR A 60 -6.24 -0.21 -8.26
N THR A 61 -5.24 0.43 -7.65
CA THR A 61 -4.80 1.77 -8.06
C THR A 61 -4.38 1.77 -9.53
N TYR A 62 -3.57 0.79 -9.95
CA TYR A 62 -3.17 0.64 -11.35
C TYR A 62 -4.38 0.45 -12.27
N SER A 63 -5.32 -0.42 -11.91
CA SER A 63 -6.52 -0.70 -12.72
C SER A 63 -7.39 0.53 -12.96
N ILE A 64 -7.46 1.46 -11.99
CA ILE A 64 -8.25 2.69 -12.10
C ILE A 64 -7.54 3.77 -12.91
N LEU A 65 -6.21 3.85 -12.80
CA LEU A 65 -5.40 4.94 -13.36
C LEU A 65 -4.76 4.61 -14.71
N LYS A 66 -4.58 3.32 -15.04
CA LYS A 66 -4.02 2.87 -16.31
C LYS A 66 -4.85 3.43 -17.46
N GLY A 67 -4.19 4.13 -18.39
CA GLY A 67 -4.83 4.77 -19.54
C GLY A 67 -5.38 6.18 -19.27
N LYS A 68 -5.42 6.63 -18.00
CA LYS A 68 -5.83 8.01 -17.65
C LYS A 68 -4.63 8.92 -17.41
N ILE A 69 -3.57 8.38 -16.83
CA ILE A 69 -2.31 9.10 -16.60
C ILE A 69 -1.12 8.20 -16.97
N LYS A 70 0.05 8.81 -17.15
CA LYS A 70 1.30 8.05 -17.32
C LYS A 70 1.68 7.39 -16.00
N ILE A 71 1.65 6.06 -15.97
CA ILE A 71 2.11 5.24 -14.85
C ILE A 71 3.03 4.12 -15.36
N PRO A 72 3.97 3.61 -14.54
CA PRO A 72 4.79 2.47 -14.92
C PRO A 72 3.93 1.25 -15.28
N LYS A 73 4.29 0.55 -16.37
CA LYS A 73 3.70 -0.74 -16.71
C LYS A 73 3.80 -1.66 -15.49
N THR A 74 2.68 -2.23 -15.07
CA THR A 74 2.59 -3.07 -13.87
C THR A 74 1.83 -4.34 -14.21
N SER A 75 2.25 -5.46 -13.62
CA SER A 75 1.55 -6.75 -13.66
C SER A 75 1.40 -7.28 -12.23
N GLY A 76 0.20 -7.80 -11.91
CA GLY A 76 -0.10 -8.43 -10.63
C GLY A 76 0.05 -9.94 -10.71
N PHE A 77 0.53 -10.55 -9.62
CA PHE A 77 0.71 -12.00 -9.51
C PHE A 77 0.16 -12.46 -8.15
N LEU A 78 -0.66 -13.51 -8.17
CA LEU A 78 -1.15 -14.17 -6.96
C LEU A 78 -0.06 -15.10 -6.42
N SER A 79 0.09 -15.14 -5.10
CA SER A 79 1.04 -16.04 -4.44
C SER A 79 0.65 -17.50 -4.71
N PRO A 80 1.57 -18.37 -5.19
CA PRO A 80 1.30 -19.80 -5.32
C PRO A 80 0.90 -20.51 -4.02
N PHE A 81 1.19 -19.85 -2.89
CA PHE A 81 0.96 -20.35 -1.52
C PHE A 81 -0.31 -19.74 -0.90
N CYS A 82 -1.24 -19.26 -1.74
CA CYS A 82 -2.52 -18.73 -1.27
C CYS A 82 -3.46 -19.84 -0.76
N ASP A 83 -4.44 -19.45 0.07
CA ASP A 83 -5.49 -20.35 0.56
C ASP A 83 -6.18 -21.13 -0.58
N GLU A 84 -6.68 -22.33 -0.28
CA GLU A 84 -7.31 -23.25 -1.24
C GLU A 84 -8.41 -22.59 -2.09
N LYS A 85 -9.26 -21.78 -1.47
CA LYS A 85 -10.33 -21.03 -2.15
C LYS A 85 -9.85 -20.07 -3.24
N TYR A 86 -8.56 -19.73 -3.27
CA TYR A 86 -7.97 -18.86 -4.29
C TYR A 86 -7.17 -19.61 -5.35
N GLN A 87 -6.95 -20.92 -5.17
CA GLN A 87 -6.15 -21.75 -6.07
C GLN A 87 -6.75 -21.79 -7.49
N GLU A 88 -8.07 -21.68 -7.64
CA GLU A 88 -8.72 -21.61 -8.95
C GLU A 88 -8.32 -20.37 -9.78
N TYR A 89 -7.83 -19.31 -9.13
CA TYR A 89 -7.38 -18.08 -9.79
C TYR A 89 -5.87 -18.08 -10.07
N LEU A 90 -5.13 -19.12 -9.65
CA LEU A 90 -3.68 -19.20 -9.89
C LEU A 90 -3.37 -19.46 -11.36
N LYS A 91 -2.71 -18.49 -11.97
CA LYS A 91 -2.15 -18.62 -13.33
C LYS A 91 -0.78 -19.26 -13.34
N PHE A 92 0.02 -19.02 -12.30
CA PHE A 92 1.39 -19.49 -12.15
C PHE A 92 1.48 -20.27 -10.84
N LYS A 93 2.01 -21.49 -10.90
CA LYS A 93 1.95 -22.43 -9.77
C LYS A 93 3.23 -22.43 -8.94
N THR A 94 4.28 -21.78 -9.40
CA THR A 94 5.57 -21.73 -8.71
C THR A 94 6.21 -20.35 -8.81
N ILE A 95 7.18 -20.06 -7.92
CA ILE A 95 7.98 -18.83 -7.99
C ILE A 95 8.77 -18.74 -9.31
N PRO A 96 9.46 -19.80 -9.78
CA PRO A 96 10.13 -19.79 -11.08
C PRO A 96 9.20 -19.41 -12.25
N ASP A 97 7.96 -19.92 -12.27
CA ASP A 97 6.99 -19.58 -13.32
C ASP A 97 6.65 -18.08 -13.33
N ILE A 98 6.49 -17.49 -12.13
CA ILE A 98 6.25 -16.04 -11.98
C ILE A 98 7.48 -15.25 -12.43
N ALA A 99 8.67 -15.66 -12.01
CA ALA A 99 9.93 -14.99 -12.36
C ALA A 99 10.17 -14.99 -13.88
N GLN A 100 9.92 -16.12 -14.54
CA GLN A 100 10.02 -16.27 -15.99
C GLN A 100 9.04 -15.36 -16.73
N GLU A 101 7.81 -15.25 -16.23
CA GLU A 101 6.83 -14.34 -16.82
C GLU A 101 7.23 -12.87 -16.63
N ILE A 102 7.79 -12.51 -15.48
CA ILE A 102 8.30 -11.14 -15.23
C ILE A 102 9.41 -10.80 -16.23
N GLU A 103 10.42 -11.67 -16.38
CA GLU A 103 11.54 -11.46 -17.31
C GLU A 103 11.05 -11.33 -18.76
N ARG A 104 10.07 -12.15 -19.16
CA ARG A 104 9.48 -12.08 -20.50
C ARG A 104 8.76 -10.75 -20.77
N ILE A 105 8.11 -10.16 -19.76
CA ILE A 105 7.26 -8.97 -19.92
C ILE A 105 8.03 -7.65 -19.74
N PHE A 106 9.05 -7.65 -18.88
CA PHE A 106 9.73 -6.45 -18.39
C PHE A 106 11.23 -6.49 -18.68
N PRO A 107 11.79 -5.46 -19.34
CA PRO A 107 13.23 -5.35 -19.44
C PRO A 107 13.83 -5.04 -18.06
N PHE A 108 15.08 -5.47 -17.86
CA PHE A 108 15.84 -5.11 -16.66
C PHE A 108 16.32 -3.66 -16.71
N PRO A 109 16.45 -2.99 -15.54
CA PRO A 109 16.05 -3.49 -14.23
C PRO A 109 14.52 -3.39 -14.00
N VAL A 110 13.97 -4.29 -13.16
CA VAL A 110 12.55 -4.32 -12.80
C VAL A 110 12.33 -4.14 -11.30
N ILE A 111 11.26 -3.45 -10.91
CA ILE A 111 10.85 -3.35 -9.51
C ILE A 111 9.88 -4.46 -9.17
N VAL A 112 10.25 -5.34 -8.23
CA VAL A 112 9.39 -6.38 -7.67
C VAL A 112 8.96 -5.95 -6.28
N LYS A 113 7.65 -5.95 -6.00
CA LYS A 113 7.13 -5.45 -4.72
C LYS A 113 5.82 -6.12 -4.29
N ARG A 114 5.58 -6.17 -2.97
CA ARG A 114 4.29 -6.60 -2.42
C ARG A 114 3.15 -5.65 -2.86
N ASN A 115 2.00 -6.24 -3.21
CA ASN A 115 0.82 -5.47 -3.67
C ASN A 115 0.36 -4.45 -2.60
N SER A 116 0.17 -4.90 -1.37
CA SER A 116 -0.17 -4.06 -0.22
C SER A 116 0.95 -4.03 0.82
N GLY A 117 1.01 -2.97 1.63
CA GLY A 117 2.07 -2.76 2.62
C GLY A 117 2.46 -1.28 2.74
N ALA A 118 3.36 -0.96 3.66
CA ALA A 118 3.80 0.40 3.95
C ALA A 118 5.32 0.50 4.08
N SER A 119 5.83 1.73 4.11
CA SER A 119 7.24 2.07 4.40
C SER A 119 8.29 1.49 3.44
N GLY A 120 7.89 1.10 2.22
CA GLY A 120 8.82 0.56 1.22
C GLY A 120 9.41 -0.81 1.56
N HIS A 121 8.93 -1.47 2.62
CA HIS A 121 9.32 -2.85 2.90
C HIS A 121 8.89 -3.78 1.76
N ASN A 122 9.75 -4.74 1.45
CA ASN A 122 9.55 -5.71 0.37
C ASN A 122 9.35 -5.02 -0.99
N VAL A 123 10.21 -4.05 -1.29
CA VAL A 123 10.39 -3.42 -2.60
C VAL A 123 11.82 -3.67 -3.03
N PHE A 124 11.99 -4.39 -4.13
CA PHE A 124 13.28 -4.85 -4.63
C PHE A 124 13.51 -4.29 -6.02
N LEU A 125 14.72 -3.79 -6.27
CA LEU A 125 15.20 -3.45 -7.61
C LEU A 125 16.01 -4.64 -8.13
N CYS A 126 15.40 -5.44 -9.00
CA CYS A 126 15.99 -6.64 -9.54
C CYS A 126 16.65 -6.33 -10.89
N LYS A 127 17.90 -6.77 -11.06
CA LYS A 127 18.73 -6.61 -12.26
C LYS A 127 18.97 -7.93 -12.98
N SER A 128 18.60 -9.05 -12.37
CA SER A 128 18.68 -10.39 -12.96
C SER A 128 17.48 -11.24 -12.57
N PHE A 129 17.35 -12.40 -13.22
CA PHE A 129 16.33 -13.40 -12.93
C PHE A 129 16.42 -13.91 -11.48
N GLU A 130 17.62 -14.21 -10.98
CA GLU A 130 17.86 -14.73 -9.63
C GLU A 130 17.45 -13.71 -8.55
N GLU A 131 17.67 -12.42 -8.83
CA GLU A 131 17.20 -11.34 -7.94
C GLU A 131 15.66 -11.24 -7.92
N ILE A 132 14.96 -11.58 -9.02
CA ILE A 132 13.50 -11.65 -9.03
C ILE A 132 13.03 -12.81 -8.13
N GLU A 133 13.60 -14.01 -8.28
CA GLU A 133 13.22 -15.16 -7.47
C GLU A 133 13.46 -14.91 -5.98
N THR A 134 14.60 -14.32 -5.63
CA THR A 134 14.94 -13.94 -4.25
C THR A 134 13.92 -12.95 -3.68
N ALA A 135 13.53 -11.94 -4.47
CA ALA A 135 12.52 -10.96 -4.08
C ALA A 135 11.14 -11.61 -3.88
N LEU A 136 10.72 -12.50 -4.78
CA LEU A 136 9.43 -13.19 -4.69
C LEU A 136 9.36 -14.12 -3.48
N THR A 137 10.41 -14.90 -3.22
CA THR A 137 10.54 -15.75 -2.03
C THR A 137 10.42 -14.91 -0.75
N THR A 138 11.12 -13.76 -0.71
CA THR A 138 11.04 -12.85 0.44
C THR A 138 9.65 -12.23 0.60
N ILE A 139 8.99 -11.82 -0.49
CA ILE A 139 7.64 -11.22 -0.46
C ILE A 139 6.59 -12.22 0.00
N PHE A 140 6.66 -13.46 -0.50
CA PHE A 140 5.76 -14.53 -0.11
C PHE A 140 6.12 -15.17 1.24
N ASN A 141 7.26 -14.73 1.82
CA ASN A 141 7.74 -15.10 3.14
C ASN A 141 7.91 -16.61 3.30
N ILE A 142 8.74 -17.16 2.42
CA ILE A 142 9.14 -18.58 2.36
C ILE A 142 10.62 -18.69 2.70
#